data_AF-A0A949RXG4-F1
#
_entry.id   AF-A0A949RXG4-F1
#
_cell.length_a   1.000
_cell.length_b   1.000
_cell.length_c   1.000
_cell.angle_alpha   90.00
_cell.angle_beta   90.00
_cell.angle_gamma   90.00
#
_symmetry.space_group_name_H-M   'P 1'
#
loop_
_entity.id
_entity.type
_entity.pdbx_description
1 polymer ?
#
loop_
_entity_poly.entity_id
_entity_poly.type
_entity_poly.pdbx_seq_one_letter_code
_entity_poly.pdbx_strand_id
1 'polypeptide(L)'
;MRKVNLIRLTLFILTLLMIGCTETKKKTESEILDNAKAKYDEKNYDESINLYREFIKDYPQSDKAVFAYNQIAGIQIDAQKNHLEGIKTYKELAEKFPNSKEAKQALFMVAFIYDETLKDKPNAITAYETFLKKYPTDSDANDKMSESARTMLELLKSGKPIEEIIQQNIEKMGGQSSADTGNVKGEDSNPGPNGGTPKKIETKKPSQPNEQNVNPNQKKAGEDPANDTKTQN
;
A
#
# COMPACT_ATOMS: atom_id res chain seq x y z
N MET A 1 -39.55 58.68 17.17
CA MET A 1 -38.73 58.07 16.09
C MET A 1 -37.43 57.41 16.59
N ARG A 2 -36.58 58.08 17.40
CA ARG A 2 -35.30 57.50 17.89
C ARG A 2 -35.42 56.18 18.68
N LYS A 3 -36.45 56.03 19.52
CA LYS A 3 -36.69 54.79 20.32
C LYS A 3 -37.05 53.57 19.46
N VAL A 4 -37.77 53.77 18.35
CA VAL A 4 -38.16 52.69 17.43
C VAL A 4 -36.96 52.17 16.62
N ASN A 5 -36.03 53.06 16.26
CA ASN A 5 -34.79 52.69 15.58
C ASN A 5 -33.82 51.95 16.51
N LEU A 6 -33.79 52.29 17.81
CA LEU A 6 -32.97 51.58 18.79
C LEU A 6 -33.50 50.16 19.03
N ILE A 7 -34.83 50.00 19.15
CA ILE A 7 -35.47 48.68 19.30
C ILE A 7 -35.22 47.79 18.08
N ARG A 8 -35.31 48.34 16.86
CA ARG A 8 -35.01 47.60 15.63
C ARG A 8 -33.54 47.20 15.54
N LEU A 9 -32.62 48.08 15.96
CA LEU A 9 -31.18 47.79 15.98
C LEU A 9 -30.85 46.69 17.01
N THR A 10 -31.46 46.74 18.20
CA THR A 10 -31.27 45.69 19.22
C THR A 10 -31.85 44.35 18.79
N LEU A 11 -33.00 44.34 18.11
CA LEU A 11 -33.58 43.11 17.56
C LEU A 11 -32.71 42.53 16.44
N PHE A 12 -32.11 43.37 15.59
CA PHE A 12 -31.20 42.94 14.53
C PHE A 12 -29.89 42.34 15.08
N ILE A 13 -29.32 42.96 16.12
CA ILE A 13 -28.11 42.45 16.81
C ILE A 13 -28.42 41.14 17.55
N LEU A 14 -29.61 41.02 18.16
CA LEU A 14 -30.05 39.79 18.82
C LEU A 14 -30.27 38.64 17.82
N THR A 15 -30.79 38.94 16.62
CA THR A 15 -30.90 37.93 15.54
C THR A 15 -29.54 37.52 14.96
N LEU A 16 -28.57 38.44 14.91
CA LEU A 16 -27.19 38.15 14.50
C LEU A 16 -26.42 37.30 15.53
N LEU A 17 -26.75 37.42 16.81
CA LEU A 17 -26.19 36.60 17.90
C LEU A 17 -26.73 35.17 17.96
N MET A 18 -27.85 34.89 17.29
CA MET A 18 -28.48 33.55 17.22
C MET A 18 -28.11 32.76 15.97
N ILE A 19 -27.26 33.29 15.09
CA ILE A 19 -26.52 32.50 14.10
C ILE A 19 -25.34 31.84 14.83
N GLY A 20 -25.66 31.12 15.91
CA GLY A 20 -24.72 30.29 16.63
C GLY A 20 -24.28 29.16 15.70
N CYS A 21 -22.97 28.97 15.60
CA CYS A 21 -22.36 27.87 14.87
C CYS A 21 -23.11 26.57 15.17
N THR A 22 -23.67 25.94 14.14
CA THR A 22 -24.10 24.55 14.25
C THR A 22 -22.83 23.72 14.50
N GLU A 23 -22.58 23.35 15.76
CA GLU A 23 -21.54 22.39 16.13
C GLU A 23 -21.88 21.07 15.44
N THR A 24 -21.26 20.87 14.27
CA THR A 24 -21.38 19.59 13.57
C THR A 24 -20.52 18.63 14.37
N LYS A 25 -21.14 17.73 15.14
CA LYS A 25 -20.42 16.73 15.92
C LYS A 25 -19.52 15.95 14.98
N LYS A 26 -18.21 16.18 15.08
CA LYS A 26 -17.21 15.49 14.27
C LYS A 26 -17.27 14.00 14.58
N LYS A 27 -17.45 13.16 13.55
CA LYS A 27 -17.42 11.70 13.69
C LYS A 27 -16.07 11.28 14.25
N THR A 28 -16.04 10.34 15.17
CA THR A 28 -14.80 9.80 15.75
C THR A 28 -13.97 9.07 14.69
N GLU A 29 -12.68 8.87 14.98
CA GLU A 29 -11.80 8.07 14.11
C GLU A 29 -12.38 6.68 13.80
N SER A 30 -12.87 5.97 14.82
CA SER A 30 -13.42 4.61 14.65
C SER A 30 -14.65 4.63 13.77
N GLU A 31 -15.59 5.54 14.03
CA GLU A 31 -16.82 5.64 13.24
C GLU A 31 -16.54 5.85 11.75
N ILE A 32 -15.57 6.70 11.38
CA ILE A 32 -15.24 6.92 9.96
C ILE A 32 -14.61 5.66 9.36
N LEU A 33 -13.66 5.03 10.05
CA LEU A 33 -12.94 3.85 9.56
C LEU A 33 -13.85 2.62 9.46
N ASP A 34 -14.72 2.40 10.44
CA ASP A 34 -15.68 1.30 10.46
C ASP A 34 -16.68 1.43 9.29
N ASN A 35 -17.18 2.65 9.06
CA ASN A 35 -18.03 2.94 7.91
C ASN A 35 -17.27 2.77 6.58
N ALA A 36 -16.02 3.24 6.49
CA ALA A 36 -15.21 3.09 5.28
C ALA A 36 -14.98 1.60 4.95
N LYS A 37 -14.73 0.78 5.98
CA LYS A 37 -14.61 -0.66 5.83
C LYS A 37 -15.93 -1.31 5.41
N ALA A 38 -17.05 -0.94 6.05
CA ALA A 38 -18.36 -1.47 5.66
C ALA A 38 -18.67 -1.20 4.18
N LYS A 39 -18.37 0.01 3.69
CA LYS A 39 -18.53 0.36 2.27
C LYS A 39 -17.61 -0.43 1.35
N TYR A 40 -16.39 -0.73 1.79
CA TYR A 40 -15.51 -1.63 1.05
C TYR A 40 -16.09 -3.05 0.96
N ASP A 41 -16.62 -3.59 2.07
CA ASP A 41 -17.21 -4.92 2.14
C ASP A 41 -18.49 -5.02 1.27
N GLU A 42 -19.25 -3.93 1.17
CA GLU A 42 -20.38 -3.75 0.25
C GLU A 42 -19.95 -3.61 -1.23
N LYS A 43 -18.64 -3.57 -1.52
CA LYS A 43 -18.03 -3.25 -2.82
C LYS A 43 -18.38 -1.85 -3.34
N ASN A 44 -18.86 -0.97 -2.47
CA ASN A 44 -19.06 0.45 -2.77
C ASN A 44 -17.74 1.19 -2.58
N TYR A 45 -16.83 0.97 -3.53
CA TYR A 45 -15.44 1.41 -3.46
C TYR A 45 -15.29 2.94 -3.44
N ASP A 46 -16.13 3.66 -4.19
CA ASP A 46 -16.06 5.13 -4.24
C ASP A 46 -16.46 5.74 -2.88
N GLU A 47 -17.52 5.23 -2.25
CA GLU A 47 -17.93 5.71 -0.93
C GLU A 47 -16.89 5.33 0.14
N SER A 48 -16.31 4.14 0.05
CA SER A 48 -15.21 3.72 0.92
C SER A 48 -14.00 4.66 0.81
N ILE A 49 -13.55 4.96 -0.41
CA ILE A 49 -12.46 5.91 -0.67
C ILE A 49 -12.81 7.29 -0.11
N ASN A 50 -14.03 7.78 -0.33
CA ASN A 50 -14.46 9.09 0.18
C ASN A 50 -14.40 9.15 1.71
N LEU A 51 -14.80 8.09 2.41
CA LEU A 51 -14.73 8.02 3.87
C LEU A 51 -13.28 7.97 4.37
N TYR A 52 -12.38 7.21 3.72
CA TYR A 52 -10.95 7.27 4.06
C TYR A 52 -10.33 8.64 3.78
N ARG A 53 -10.76 9.34 2.72
CA ARG A 53 -10.33 10.73 2.44
C ARG A 53 -10.87 11.72 3.48
N GLU A 54 -12.11 11.54 3.93
CA GLU A 54 -12.70 12.26 5.07
C GLU A 54 -11.84 12.05 6.32
N PHE A 55 -11.48 10.79 6.63
CA PHE A 55 -10.60 10.46 7.74
C PHE A 55 -9.26 11.22 7.68
N ILE A 56 -8.57 11.18 6.53
CA ILE A 56 -7.26 11.85 6.35
C ILE A 56 -7.38 13.36 6.53
N LYS A 57 -8.46 13.97 6.01
CA LYS A 57 -8.72 15.40 6.14
C LYS A 57 -8.97 15.80 7.59
N ASP A 58 -9.77 15.01 8.29
CA ASP A 58 -10.23 15.31 9.63
C ASP A 58 -9.17 14.94 10.69
N TYR A 59 -8.38 13.91 10.45
CA TYR A 59 -7.38 13.35 11.37
C TYR A 59 -5.98 13.27 10.73
N PRO A 60 -5.42 14.37 10.21
CA PRO A 60 -4.19 14.33 9.41
C PRO A 60 -2.93 13.95 10.19
N GLN A 61 -2.96 14.02 11.52
CA GLN A 61 -1.86 13.65 12.42
C GLN A 61 -2.07 12.29 13.10
N SER A 62 -3.18 11.60 12.82
CA SER A 62 -3.44 10.29 13.38
C SER A 62 -2.48 9.27 12.78
N ASP A 63 -1.94 8.37 13.62
CA ASP A 63 -1.11 7.25 13.15
C ASP A 63 -1.87 6.34 12.17
N LYS A 64 -3.22 6.35 12.23
CA LYS A 64 -4.08 5.61 11.30
C LYS A 64 -4.26 6.29 9.94
N ALA A 65 -3.77 7.52 9.75
CA ALA A 65 -3.82 8.17 8.44
C ALA A 65 -3.00 7.39 7.40
N VAL A 66 -1.86 6.82 7.82
CA VAL A 66 -1.04 5.91 7.00
C VAL A 66 -1.86 4.70 6.54
N PHE A 67 -2.65 4.10 7.44
CA PHE A 67 -3.56 3.02 7.11
C PHE A 67 -4.60 3.46 6.07
N ALA A 68 -5.28 4.60 6.29
CA ALA A 68 -6.29 5.11 5.36
C ALA A 68 -5.74 5.35 3.94
N TYR A 69 -4.54 5.93 3.81
CA TYR A 69 -3.89 6.10 2.51
C TYR A 69 -3.61 4.75 1.82
N ASN A 70 -3.13 3.74 2.54
CA ASN A 70 -2.91 2.40 2.00
C ASN A 70 -4.20 1.76 1.51
N GLN A 71 -5.28 1.88 2.28
CA GLN A 71 -6.59 1.36 1.90
C GLN A 71 -7.08 2.00 0.60
N ILE A 72 -6.98 3.33 0.47
CA ILE A 72 -7.38 4.03 -0.76
C ILE A 72 -6.57 3.54 -1.96
N ALA A 73 -5.24 3.48 -1.85
CA ALA A 73 -4.39 3.04 -2.94
C ALA A 73 -4.69 1.58 -3.34
N GLY A 74 -4.86 0.69 -2.36
CA GLY A 74 -5.24 -0.70 -2.58
C GLY A 74 -6.58 -0.83 -3.30
N ILE A 75 -7.61 -0.08 -2.88
CA ILE A 75 -8.91 -0.08 -3.58
C ILE A 75 -8.76 0.38 -5.03
N GLN A 76 -8.05 1.49 -5.26
CA GLN A 76 -7.85 2.04 -6.60
C GLN A 76 -7.13 1.05 -7.52
N ILE A 77 -6.09 0.38 -7.03
CA ILE A 77 -5.26 -0.54 -7.80
C ILE A 77 -5.94 -1.89 -8.00
N ASP A 78 -6.45 -2.49 -6.93
CA ASP A 78 -6.90 -3.88 -6.95
C ASP A 78 -8.37 -4.00 -7.33
N ALA A 79 -9.24 -3.16 -6.79
CA ALA A 79 -10.67 -3.25 -7.04
C ALA A 79 -11.08 -2.47 -8.30
N GLN A 80 -10.60 -1.23 -8.45
CA GLN A 80 -10.98 -0.35 -9.56
C GLN A 80 -10.08 -0.48 -10.79
N LYS A 81 -8.92 -1.14 -10.67
CA LYS A 81 -7.87 -1.21 -11.72
C LYS A 81 -7.40 0.17 -12.22
N ASN A 82 -7.63 1.20 -11.42
CA ASN A 82 -7.17 2.55 -11.67
C ASN A 82 -5.76 2.74 -11.08
N HIS A 83 -4.79 2.12 -11.75
CA HIS A 83 -3.39 2.09 -11.31
C HIS A 83 -2.77 3.49 -11.17
N LEU A 84 -3.16 4.44 -12.04
CA LEU A 84 -2.62 5.81 -12.00
C LEU A 84 -3.09 6.58 -10.77
N GLU A 85 -4.36 6.48 -10.39
CA GLU A 85 -4.84 7.09 -9.14
C GLU A 85 -4.23 6.41 -7.91
N GLY A 86 -4.07 5.09 -7.94
CA GLY A 86 -3.37 4.36 -6.88
C GLY A 86 -1.92 4.81 -6.69
N ILE A 87 -1.18 4.98 -7.80
CA ILE A 87 0.17 5.54 -7.80
C ILE A 87 0.19 6.93 -7.17
N LYS A 88 -0.77 7.79 -7.53
CA LYS A 88 -0.88 9.13 -6.95
C LYS A 88 -1.11 9.06 -5.44
N THR A 89 -2.01 8.20 -4.98
CA THR A 89 -2.26 8.00 -3.53
C THR A 89 -1.03 7.47 -2.79
N TYR A 90 -0.27 6.53 -3.36
CA TYR A 90 0.97 6.06 -2.76
C TYR A 90 2.06 7.14 -2.70
N LYS A 91 2.16 8.00 -3.71
CA LYS A 91 3.05 9.18 -3.67
C LYS A 91 2.65 10.14 -2.55
N GLU A 92 1.35 10.44 -2.41
CA GLU A 92 0.84 11.28 -1.32
C GLU A 92 1.17 10.70 0.06
N LEU A 93 0.99 9.38 0.25
CA LEU A 93 1.35 8.70 1.50
C LEU A 93 2.83 8.95 1.84
N ALA A 94 3.72 8.73 0.87
CA ALA A 94 5.15 8.86 1.08
C ALA A 94 5.64 10.30 1.24
N GLU A 95 4.91 11.27 0.70
CA GLU A 95 5.15 12.69 0.94
C GLU A 95 4.73 13.12 2.35
N LYS A 96 3.57 12.65 2.83
CA LYS A 96 3.03 13.03 4.14
C LYS A 96 3.68 12.30 5.30
N PHE A 97 4.06 11.04 5.11
CA PHE A 97 4.61 10.18 6.17
C PHE A 97 5.97 9.59 5.79
N PRO A 98 6.97 10.41 5.39
CA PRO A 98 8.21 9.93 4.75
C PRO A 98 9.02 8.93 5.59
N ASN A 99 8.83 8.92 6.91
CA ASN A 99 9.57 8.07 7.84
C ASN A 99 8.82 6.78 8.22
N SER A 100 7.58 6.58 7.76
CA SER A 100 6.86 5.33 8.03
C SER A 100 7.39 4.19 7.15
N LYS A 101 7.27 2.96 7.63
CA LYS A 101 7.61 1.77 6.86
C LYS A 101 6.76 1.67 5.59
N GLU A 102 5.50 2.04 5.72
CA GLU A 102 4.51 2.06 4.65
C GLU A 102 4.85 3.10 3.58
N ALA A 103 5.48 4.23 3.91
CA ALA A 103 5.94 5.20 2.92
C ALA A 103 7.06 4.66 2.04
N LYS A 104 8.01 3.93 2.64
CA LYS A 104 9.04 3.21 1.89
C LYS A 104 8.39 2.18 0.97
N GLN A 105 7.49 1.35 1.50
CA GLN A 105 6.75 0.36 0.72
C GLN A 105 5.95 0.99 -0.43
N ALA A 106 5.23 2.09 -0.17
CA ALA A 106 4.41 2.79 -1.15
C ALA A 106 5.25 3.31 -2.33
N LEU A 107 6.42 3.93 -2.07
CA LEU A 107 7.28 4.40 -3.16
C LEU A 107 7.92 3.26 -3.96
N PHE A 108 8.24 2.14 -3.31
CA PHE A 108 8.66 0.95 -4.04
C PHE A 108 7.53 0.42 -4.93
N MET A 109 6.30 0.35 -4.40
CA MET A 109 5.12 -0.08 -5.15
C MET A 109 4.82 0.82 -6.35
N VAL A 110 5.04 2.13 -6.24
CA VAL A 110 4.91 3.04 -7.40
C VAL A 110 5.81 2.61 -8.55
N ALA A 111 7.08 2.31 -8.28
CA ALA A 111 8.01 1.86 -9.31
C ALA A 111 7.62 0.48 -9.87
N PHE A 112 7.27 -0.45 -8.98
CA PHE A 112 6.83 -1.79 -9.35
C PHE A 112 5.57 -1.79 -10.21
N ILE A 113 4.60 -0.90 -9.94
CA ILE A 113 3.37 -0.80 -10.76
C ILE A 113 3.71 -0.28 -12.16
N TYR A 114 4.55 0.75 -12.29
CA TYR A 114 4.98 1.22 -13.60
C TYR A 114 5.69 0.12 -14.39
N ASP A 115 6.56 -0.64 -13.73
CA ASP A 115 7.36 -1.71 -14.33
C ASP A 115 6.49 -2.92 -14.72
N GLU A 116 5.79 -3.48 -13.75
CA GLU A 116 5.17 -4.79 -13.90
C GLU A 116 3.73 -4.74 -14.41
N THR A 117 2.99 -3.68 -14.07
CA THR A 117 1.57 -3.60 -14.43
C THR A 117 1.37 -2.74 -15.68
N LEU A 118 1.96 -1.55 -15.70
CA LEU A 118 1.77 -0.59 -16.80
C LEU A 118 2.77 -0.82 -17.95
N LYS A 119 3.85 -1.57 -17.71
CA LYS A 119 4.95 -1.78 -18.66
C LYS A 119 5.53 -0.45 -19.21
N ASP A 120 5.47 0.58 -18.38
CA ASP A 120 5.96 1.93 -18.66
C ASP A 120 7.39 2.06 -18.11
N LYS A 121 8.33 1.54 -18.91
CA LYS A 121 9.75 1.52 -18.57
C LYS A 121 10.33 2.90 -18.22
N PRO A 122 10.08 3.99 -18.97
CA PRO A 122 10.57 5.32 -18.59
C PRO A 122 10.12 5.78 -17.19
N ASN A 123 8.83 5.61 -16.87
CA ASN A 123 8.32 6.00 -15.56
C ASN A 123 8.79 5.04 -14.45
N ALA A 124 8.95 3.75 -14.74
CA ALA A 124 9.52 2.77 -13.81
C ALA A 124 10.95 3.14 -13.40
N ILE A 125 11.81 3.46 -14.38
CA ILE A 125 13.19 3.92 -14.13
C ILE A 125 13.18 5.14 -13.21
N THR A 126 12.40 6.16 -13.56
CA THR A 126 12.29 7.41 -12.78
C THR A 126 11.80 7.15 -11.36
N ALA A 127 10.85 6.23 -11.19
CA ALA A 127 10.30 5.86 -9.89
C ALA A 127 11.28 5.08 -9.02
N TYR A 128 12.02 4.10 -9.58
CA TYR A 128 13.08 3.40 -8.83
C TYR A 128 14.22 4.33 -8.42
N GLU A 129 14.63 5.25 -9.30
CA GLU A 129 15.61 6.30 -8.95
C GLU A 129 15.11 7.19 -7.82
N THR A 130 13.84 7.61 -7.86
CA THR A 130 13.22 8.40 -6.81
C THR A 130 13.18 7.64 -5.48
N PHE A 131 12.81 6.36 -5.52
CA PHE A 131 12.81 5.48 -4.35
C PHE A 131 14.21 5.37 -3.74
N LEU A 132 15.23 5.05 -4.55
CA LEU A 132 16.62 4.89 -4.11
C LEU A 132 17.25 6.19 -3.63
N LYS A 133 16.84 7.34 -4.18
CA LYS A 133 17.28 8.64 -3.67
C LYS A 133 16.78 8.90 -2.26
N LYS A 134 15.54 8.48 -1.95
CA LYS A 134 14.92 8.70 -0.64
C LYS A 134 15.28 7.63 0.39
N TYR A 135 15.39 6.38 -0.06
CA TYR A 135 15.75 5.22 0.75
C TYR A 135 16.96 4.52 0.13
N PRO A 136 18.18 5.09 0.31
CA PRO A 136 19.38 4.59 -0.36
C PRO A 136 19.89 3.27 0.22
N THR A 137 19.50 2.93 1.44
CA THR A 137 19.96 1.74 2.17
C THR A 137 18.80 1.07 2.89
N ASP A 138 18.90 -0.25 3.05
CA ASP A 138 17.97 -1.00 3.88
C ASP A 138 18.44 -0.95 5.34
N SER A 139 17.56 -0.45 6.21
CA SER A 139 17.86 -0.29 7.64
C SER A 139 17.68 -1.58 8.46
N ASP A 140 16.93 -2.54 7.92
CA ASP A 140 16.66 -3.86 8.50
C ASP A 140 17.20 -4.92 7.54
N ALA A 141 17.85 -5.97 8.07
CA ALA A 141 18.39 -7.06 7.27
C ALA A 141 17.31 -7.83 6.46
N ASN A 142 16.07 -7.81 6.94
CA ASN A 142 14.91 -8.40 6.26
C ASN A 142 14.25 -7.45 5.26
N ASP A 143 14.60 -6.16 5.29
CA ASP A 143 14.20 -5.21 4.26
C ASP A 143 15.19 -5.30 3.11
N LYS A 144 14.70 -5.72 1.94
CA LYS A 144 15.51 -5.89 0.72
C LYS A 144 15.04 -4.98 -0.41
N MET A 145 14.26 -3.95 -0.09
CA MET A 145 13.65 -3.09 -1.11
C MET A 145 14.67 -2.23 -1.83
N SER A 146 15.67 -1.67 -1.13
CA SER A 146 16.72 -0.88 -1.77
C SER A 146 17.62 -1.75 -2.63
N GLU A 147 17.99 -2.93 -2.14
CA GLU A 147 18.71 -3.92 -2.94
C GLU A 147 17.93 -4.31 -4.20
N SER A 148 16.65 -4.65 -4.06
CA SER A 148 15.77 -5.06 -5.16
C SER A 148 15.54 -3.93 -6.17
N ALA A 149 15.32 -2.70 -5.70
CA ALA A 149 15.16 -1.53 -6.56
C ALA A 149 16.41 -1.23 -7.39
N ARG A 150 17.62 -1.42 -6.84
CA ARG A 150 18.87 -1.27 -7.63
C ARG A 150 18.94 -2.32 -8.73
N THR A 151 18.63 -3.57 -8.41
CA THR A 151 18.65 -4.67 -9.39
C THR A 151 17.64 -4.44 -10.51
N MET A 152 16.40 -4.08 -10.18
CA MET A 152 15.38 -3.79 -11.19
C MET A 152 15.73 -2.56 -12.03
N LEU A 153 16.28 -1.51 -11.41
CA LEU A 153 16.75 -0.34 -12.14
C LEU A 153 17.88 -0.68 -13.13
N GLU A 154 18.83 -1.54 -12.74
CA GLU A 154 19.92 -2.00 -13.63
C GLU A 154 19.38 -2.84 -14.79
N LEU A 155 18.44 -3.74 -14.52
CA LEU A 155 17.75 -4.52 -15.56
C LEU A 155 17.05 -3.62 -16.57
N LEU A 156 16.28 -2.66 -16.08
CA LEU A 156 15.59 -1.70 -16.94
C LEU A 156 16.58 -0.88 -17.75
N LYS A 157 17.64 -0.33 -17.15
CA LYS A 157 18.61 0.51 -17.85
C LYS A 157 19.44 -0.24 -18.89
N SER A 158 19.89 -1.44 -18.56
CA SER A 158 20.69 -2.25 -19.48
C SER A 158 19.88 -2.70 -20.70
N GLY A 159 18.56 -2.90 -20.54
CA GLY A 159 17.73 -3.52 -21.57
C GLY A 159 18.14 -4.96 -21.90
N LYS A 160 19.03 -5.53 -21.08
CA LYS A 160 19.56 -6.88 -21.23
C LYS A 160 18.69 -7.86 -20.44
N PRO A 161 18.56 -9.11 -20.92
CA PRO A 161 17.93 -10.15 -20.13
C PRO A 161 18.74 -10.42 -18.85
N ILE A 162 18.05 -10.80 -17.77
CA ILE A 162 18.64 -11.00 -16.42
C ILE A 162 19.82 -11.99 -16.45
N GLU A 163 19.76 -12.98 -17.34
CA GLU A 163 20.80 -13.98 -17.54
C GLU A 163 22.13 -13.36 -17.96
N GLU A 164 22.10 -12.32 -18.79
CA GLU A 164 23.31 -11.63 -19.25
C GLU A 164 23.91 -10.78 -18.12
N ILE A 165 23.07 -10.15 -17.28
CA ILE A 165 23.55 -9.36 -16.14
C ILE A 165 24.17 -10.27 -15.08
N ILE A 166 23.54 -11.41 -14.80
CA ILE A 166 24.07 -12.43 -13.88
C ILE A 166 25.44 -12.90 -14.37
N GLN A 167 25.55 -13.23 -15.66
CA GLN A 167 26.80 -13.68 -16.26
C GLN A 167 27.90 -12.61 -16.14
N GLN A 168 27.59 -11.34 -16.44
CA GLN A 168 28.55 -10.24 -16.30
C GLN A 168 29.00 -10.02 -14.86
N ASN A 169 28.10 -10.15 -13.89
CA ASN A 169 28.45 -10.00 -12.48
C ASN A 169 29.30 -11.17 -11.98
N ILE A 170 29.04 -12.41 -12.44
CA ILE A 170 29.89 -13.58 -12.17
C ILE A 170 31.29 -13.38 -12.76
N GLU A 171 31.40 -12.86 -13.98
CA GLU A 171 32.69 -12.56 -14.62
C GLU A 171 33.48 -11.48 -13.86
N LYS A 172 32.81 -10.41 -13.41
CA LYS A 172 33.43 -9.37 -12.57
C LYS A 172 33.94 -9.92 -11.23
N MET A 173 33.21 -10.85 -10.61
CA MET A 173 33.63 -11.51 -9.37
C MET A 173 34.77 -12.53 -9.62
N GLY A 174 34.72 -13.27 -10.72
CA GLY A 174 35.77 -14.21 -11.12
C GLY A 174 37.09 -13.56 -11.50
N GLY A 175 37.05 -12.35 -12.06
CA GLY A 175 38.25 -11.56 -12.39
C GLY A 175 38.99 -10.97 -11.18
N GLN A 176 38.37 -10.94 -10.00
CA GLN A 176 39.01 -10.48 -8.75
C GLN A 176 39.64 -11.62 -7.93
N SER A 177 39.36 -12.89 -8.26
CA SER A 177 39.87 -14.06 -7.51
C SER A 177 41.19 -14.64 -8.04
N SER A 178 41.72 -14.21 -9.20
CA SER A 178 42.89 -14.86 -9.80
C SER A 178 44.25 -14.33 -9.33
N ALA A 179 44.30 -13.53 -8.26
CA ALA A 179 45.54 -12.96 -7.74
C ALA A 179 45.93 -13.50 -6.35
N ASP A 180 45.47 -14.69 -5.95
CA ASP A 180 46.17 -15.48 -4.94
C ASP A 180 45.67 -16.93 -4.97
N THR A 181 46.48 -17.84 -5.48
CA THR A 181 46.64 -19.20 -4.95
C THR A 181 47.73 -19.87 -5.76
N GLY A 182 48.95 -19.77 -5.22
CA GLY A 182 50.04 -20.63 -5.64
C GLY A 182 49.68 -22.10 -5.44
N ASN A 183 49.84 -22.88 -6.51
CA ASN A 183 50.56 -24.15 -6.52
C ASN A 183 50.26 -25.14 -5.37
N VAL A 184 49.30 -26.06 -5.57
CA VAL A 184 49.42 -27.44 -5.06
C VAL A 184 48.98 -28.42 -6.14
N LYS A 185 49.83 -29.43 -6.31
CA LYS A 185 49.86 -30.44 -7.37
C LYS A 185 49.27 -31.75 -6.81
N GLY A 186 48.37 -32.37 -7.56
CA GLY A 186 48.06 -33.81 -7.55
C GLY A 186 47.05 -34.29 -6.49
N GLU A 187 45.94 -34.88 -6.93
CA GLU A 187 45.80 -36.35 -6.98
C GLU A 187 44.51 -36.75 -7.72
N ASP A 188 44.66 -37.76 -8.58
CA ASP A 188 43.65 -38.32 -9.47
C ASP A 188 42.64 -39.20 -8.72
N SER A 189 41.36 -39.10 -9.07
CA SER A 189 40.53 -40.29 -9.35
C SER A 189 39.23 -39.92 -10.09
N ASN A 190 38.97 -40.70 -11.15
CA ASN A 190 37.96 -40.58 -12.21
C ASN A 190 36.86 -41.65 -11.99
N PRO A 191 35.85 -41.88 -12.88
CA PRO A 191 34.65 -41.10 -13.23
C PRO A 191 33.27 -41.82 -12.98
N GLY A 192 32.21 -41.01 -12.85
CA GLY A 192 30.85 -41.12 -13.46
C GLY A 192 29.87 -42.27 -13.10
N PRO A 193 28.60 -42.28 -13.56
CA PRO A 193 27.84 -41.21 -14.23
C PRO A 193 26.36 -41.00 -13.77
N ASN A 194 25.78 -39.89 -14.25
CA ASN A 194 24.40 -39.69 -14.73
C ASN A 194 23.23 -39.32 -13.78
N GLY A 195 22.52 -38.26 -14.18
CA GLY A 195 21.05 -38.25 -14.24
C GLY A 195 20.29 -37.50 -13.14
N GLY A 196 20.02 -36.20 -13.34
CA GLY A 196 19.03 -35.47 -12.54
C GLY A 196 18.79 -34.06 -13.06
N THR A 197 17.70 -33.87 -13.79
CA THR A 197 17.20 -32.57 -14.24
C THR A 197 16.81 -31.67 -13.05
N PRO A 198 17.15 -30.37 -13.03
CA PRO A 198 16.62 -29.45 -12.02
C PRO A 198 15.16 -29.07 -12.30
N LYS A 199 14.33 -29.31 -11.30
CA LYS A 199 12.89 -29.01 -11.21
C LYS A 199 12.62 -27.50 -11.29
N LYS A 200 11.66 -27.12 -12.13
CA LYS A 200 11.08 -25.77 -12.27
C LYS A 200 10.62 -25.22 -10.92
N ILE A 201 11.19 -24.10 -10.47
CA ILE A 201 10.75 -23.37 -9.27
C ILE A 201 9.64 -22.40 -9.69
N GLU A 202 8.41 -22.74 -9.34
CA GLU A 202 7.24 -21.87 -9.43
C GLU A 202 7.34 -20.78 -8.34
N THR A 203 7.53 -19.53 -8.75
CA THR A 203 7.51 -18.37 -7.85
C THR A 203 6.07 -18.06 -7.43
N LYS A 204 5.73 -18.36 -6.18
CA LYS A 204 4.50 -17.90 -5.53
C LYS A 204 4.51 -16.38 -5.36
N LYS A 205 3.44 -15.75 -5.85
CA LYS A 205 3.02 -14.36 -5.61
C LYS A 205 3.04 -14.04 -4.10
N PRO A 206 3.44 -12.82 -3.65
CA PRO A 206 3.41 -12.46 -2.25
C PRO A 206 1.97 -12.47 -1.72
N SER A 207 1.75 -13.28 -0.69
CA SER A 207 0.47 -13.44 0.02
C SER A 207 0.14 -12.18 0.82
N GLN A 208 -1.15 -11.83 0.83
CA GLN A 208 -1.72 -10.77 1.67
C GLN A 208 -1.49 -11.02 3.17
N PRO A 209 -1.52 -9.97 4.02
CA PRO A 209 -1.46 -10.14 5.47
C PRO A 209 -2.69 -10.90 6.00
N ASN A 210 -2.40 -11.87 6.85
CA ASN A 210 -3.31 -12.81 7.51
C ASN A 210 -4.43 -12.11 8.32
N GLU A 211 -5.70 -12.39 8.01
CA GLU A 211 -6.81 -12.21 8.95
C GLU A 211 -6.89 -13.45 9.85
N GLN A 212 -6.38 -13.36 11.07
CA GLN A 212 -6.75 -14.26 12.16
C GLN A 212 -6.84 -13.47 13.47
N ASN A 213 -8.02 -12.94 13.77
CA ASN A 213 -8.57 -12.98 15.12
C ASN A 213 -10.10 -12.69 15.11
N VAL A 214 -10.92 -13.73 14.95
CA VAL A 214 -12.33 -13.69 15.37
C VAL A 214 -12.55 -14.83 16.35
N ASN A 215 -12.78 -14.43 17.60
CA ASN A 215 -13.09 -15.28 18.76
C ASN A 215 -14.51 -15.86 18.64
N PRO A 216 -14.70 -17.20 18.64
CA PRO A 216 -16.02 -17.81 18.59
C PRO A 216 -16.54 -18.07 20.01
N ASN A 217 -17.01 -17.03 20.69
CA ASN A 217 -17.79 -17.22 21.92
C ASN A 217 -18.68 -16.02 22.23
N GLN A 218 -19.81 -15.90 21.54
CA GLN A 218 -21.03 -15.36 22.13
C GLN A 218 -22.23 -16.19 21.69
N LYS A 219 -22.71 -17.01 22.64
CA LYS A 219 -23.96 -17.74 22.61
C LYS A 219 -24.96 -16.98 23.50
N LYS A 220 -26.13 -16.61 22.96
CA LYS A 220 -27.43 -16.39 23.64
C LYS A 220 -28.48 -16.28 22.51
N ALA A 221 -29.36 -17.26 22.25
CA ALA A 221 -30.51 -17.75 23.02
C ALA A 221 -31.67 -16.74 23.12
N GLY A 222 -32.82 -17.15 22.55
CA GLY A 222 -34.17 -16.55 22.65
C GLY A 222 -34.59 -15.75 21.41
N GLU A 223 -35.75 -15.88 20.77
CA GLU A 223 -37.02 -16.59 20.97
C GLU A 223 -37.73 -16.67 19.60
N ASP A 224 -38.45 -17.76 19.33
CA ASP A 224 -39.51 -17.90 18.30
C ASP A 224 -40.86 -17.51 18.99
N PRO A 225 -41.96 -17.03 18.34
CA PRO A 225 -42.62 -17.79 17.27
C PRO A 225 -43.36 -16.99 16.15
N ALA A 226 -43.72 -17.77 15.12
CA ALA A 226 -44.95 -17.69 14.32
C ALA A 226 -44.99 -16.76 13.10
N ASN A 227 -45.12 -17.38 11.91
CA ASN A 227 -46.12 -16.97 10.94
C ASN A 227 -46.59 -18.15 10.07
N ASP A 228 -47.68 -18.79 10.49
CA ASP A 228 -48.56 -19.57 9.63
C ASP A 228 -49.48 -18.61 8.87
N THR A 229 -49.27 -18.47 7.56
CA THR A 229 -50.32 -17.94 6.67
C THR A 229 -50.57 -18.92 5.53
N LYS A 230 -51.75 -19.55 5.63
CA LYS A 230 -52.52 -20.23 4.58
C LYS A 230 -52.37 -19.57 3.22
N THR A 231 -52.05 -20.38 2.22
CA THR A 231 -52.45 -20.15 0.82
C THR A 231 -53.67 -21.04 0.52
N GLN A 232 -54.84 -20.40 0.39
CA GLN A 232 -55.95 -20.91 -0.42
C GLN A 232 -56.00 -20.05 -1.68
N ASN A 233 -55.60 -20.65 -2.81
CA ASN A 233 -56.25 -20.56 -4.12
C ASN A 233 -55.47 -21.41 -5.13
#